data_AF-A0A955FQY5-F1
#
_entry.id   AF-A0A955FQY5-F1
#
_cell.length_a   1.000
_cell.length_b   1.000
_cell.length_c   1.000
_cell.angle_alpha   90.00
_cell.angle_beta   90.00
_cell.angle_gamma   90.00
#
_symmetry.space_group_name_H-M   'P 1'
#
loop_
_entity.id
_entity.type
_entity.pdbx_description
1 polymer ?
#
loop_
_entity_poly.entity_id
_entity_poly.type
_entity_poly.pdbx_seq_one_letter_code
_entity_poly.pdbx_strand_id
1 'polypeptide(L)'
;MKIEANTIQDFFANSGDKSAILRELDDFIVRSTNGLDRKLYKGMSINMLGYGYIRYKFANGNIGEWPVISIAAQKNYVSLYICAISDNQYIPEKYKDLIGNVSVGKSCIRFKKFDDLDKNKLGDVLKESEKWYQSQPKPV
;
A
#
# COMPACT_ATOMS: atom_id res chain seq x y z
N MET A 1 9.64 -8.01 -6.43
CA MET A 1 9.69 -9.09 -7.45
C MET A 1 8.45 -8.96 -8.31
N LYS A 2 8.49 -9.32 -9.61
CA LYS A 2 7.29 -9.25 -10.44
C LYS A 2 6.51 -10.55 -10.28
N ILE A 3 5.35 -10.45 -9.63
CA ILE A 3 4.41 -11.57 -9.47
C ILE A 3 3.48 -11.56 -10.67
N GLU A 4 3.51 -12.59 -11.50
CA GLU A 4 2.55 -12.75 -12.59
C GLU A 4 1.16 -13.06 -12.00
N ALA A 5 0.18 -12.18 -12.23
CA ALA A 5 -1.15 -12.28 -11.65
C ALA A 5 -2.19 -11.59 -12.54
N ASN A 6 -3.32 -12.26 -12.78
CA ASN A 6 -4.47 -11.69 -13.49
C ASN A 6 -5.64 -11.42 -12.53
N THR A 7 -5.68 -12.13 -11.39
CA THR A 7 -6.65 -11.92 -10.32
C THR A 7 -5.96 -11.63 -8.99
N ILE A 8 -6.68 -11.03 -8.05
CA ILE A 8 -6.20 -10.81 -6.67
C ILE A 8 -5.82 -12.15 -6.01
N GLN A 9 -6.54 -13.23 -6.31
CA GLN A 9 -6.20 -14.55 -5.80
C GLN A 9 -4.89 -15.07 -6.40
N ASP A 10 -4.64 -14.85 -7.70
CA ASP A 10 -3.36 -15.17 -8.33
C ASP A 10 -2.22 -14.42 -7.66
N PHE A 11 -2.42 -13.13 -7.33
CA PHE A 11 -1.41 -12.33 -6.66
C PHE A 11 -0.98 -12.97 -5.34
N PHE A 12 -1.94 -13.37 -4.50
CA PHE A 12 -1.61 -14.06 -3.25
C PHE A 12 -1.03 -15.46 -3.48
N ALA A 13 -1.60 -16.26 -4.37
CA ALA A 13 -1.14 -17.63 -4.64
C ALA A 13 0.30 -17.64 -5.17
N ASN A 14 0.64 -16.69 -6.04
CA ASN A 14 1.95 -16.57 -6.67
C ASN A 14 2.96 -15.75 -5.84
N SER A 15 2.58 -15.30 -4.65
CA SER A 15 3.47 -14.59 -3.72
C SER A 15 4.36 -15.50 -2.86
N GLY A 16 4.24 -16.83 -3.01
CA GLY A 16 5.09 -17.80 -2.29
C GLY A 16 4.98 -17.66 -0.77
N ASP A 17 6.12 -17.59 -0.09
CA ASP A 17 6.22 -17.47 1.37
C ASP A 17 5.62 -16.16 1.92
N LYS A 18 5.38 -15.16 1.07
CA LYS A 18 4.71 -13.90 1.45
C LYS A 18 3.19 -13.95 1.35
N SER A 19 2.59 -15.04 0.86
CA SER A 19 1.14 -15.13 0.68
C SER A 19 0.37 -14.87 1.98
N ALA A 20 0.78 -15.50 3.08
CA ALA A 20 0.09 -15.38 4.37
C ALA A 20 0.12 -13.93 4.91
N ILE A 21 1.30 -13.32 4.97
CA ILE A 21 1.47 -11.95 5.46
C ILE A 21 0.78 -10.91 4.56
N LEU A 22 0.70 -11.14 3.25
CA LEU A 22 -0.01 -10.25 2.34
C LEU A 22 -1.52 -10.33 2.51
N ARG A 23 -2.08 -11.52 2.78
CA ARG A 23 -3.51 -11.70 3.08
C ARG A 23 -3.88 -11.05 4.41
N GLU A 24 -3.05 -11.25 5.43
CA GLU A 24 -3.24 -10.61 6.73
C GLU A 24 -3.21 -9.08 6.63
N LEU A 25 -2.26 -8.53 5.86
CA LEU A 25 -2.19 -7.10 5.60
C LEU A 25 -3.38 -6.59 4.77
N ASP A 26 -3.81 -7.32 3.74
CA ASP A 26 -5.00 -6.98 2.94
C ASP A 26 -6.25 -6.88 3.81
N ASP A 27 -6.51 -7.89 4.64
CA ASP A 27 -7.60 -7.89 5.61
C ASP A 27 -7.52 -6.70 6.58
N PHE A 28 -6.31 -6.39 7.06
CA PHE A 28 -6.10 -5.26 7.96
C PHE A 28 -6.37 -3.91 7.28
N ILE A 29 -5.94 -3.73 6.02
CA ILE A 29 -6.18 -2.52 5.23
C ILE A 29 -7.66 -2.33 4.99
N VAL A 30 -8.36 -3.37 4.51
CA VAL A 30 -9.81 -3.31 4.22
C VAL A 30 -10.60 -2.89 5.46
N ARG A 31 -10.31 -3.49 6.62
CA ARG A 31 -10.96 -3.12 7.89
C ARG A 31 -10.63 -1.71 8.35
N SER A 32 -9.39 -1.26 8.16
CA SER A 32 -8.93 0.04 8.65
C SER A 32 -9.34 1.22 7.78
N THR A 33 -9.68 0.96 6.50
CA THR A 33 -9.99 1.99 5.49
C THR A 33 -11.43 1.94 5.00
N ASN A 34 -12.35 1.44 5.84
CA ASN A 34 -13.77 1.31 5.53
C ASN A 34 -14.07 0.66 4.16
N GLY A 35 -13.23 -0.31 3.75
CA GLY A 35 -13.43 -1.10 2.54
C GLY A 35 -13.04 -0.41 1.23
N LEU A 36 -11.97 0.38 1.17
CA LEU A 36 -11.44 0.92 -0.10
C LEU A 36 -11.34 -0.14 -1.20
N ASP A 37 -11.75 0.25 -2.41
CA ASP A 37 -11.74 -0.62 -3.58
C ASP A 37 -10.34 -1.16 -3.88
N ARG A 38 -10.30 -2.48 -4.11
CA ARG A 38 -9.08 -3.24 -4.38
C ARG A 38 -8.94 -3.53 -5.86
N LYS A 39 -7.75 -3.28 -6.42
CA LYS A 39 -7.44 -3.59 -7.81
C LYS A 39 -5.97 -3.99 -7.95
N LEU A 40 -5.69 -4.88 -8.89
CA LEU A 40 -4.31 -5.17 -9.24
C LEU A 40 -3.73 -4.01 -10.04
N TYR A 41 -2.59 -3.51 -9.58
CA TYR A 41 -1.76 -2.59 -10.34
C TYR A 41 -0.62 -3.36 -11.00
N LYS A 42 -0.61 -3.36 -12.34
CA LYS A 42 0.44 -3.99 -13.16
C LYS A 42 1.48 -2.95 -13.54
N GLY A 43 2.54 -2.85 -12.74
CA GLY A 43 3.67 -1.97 -13.02
C GLY A 43 4.69 -2.62 -13.96
N MET A 44 5.57 -1.81 -14.54
CA MET A 44 6.65 -2.30 -15.40
C MET A 44 7.57 -3.30 -14.67
N SER A 45 7.96 -2.96 -13.44
CA SER A 45 8.93 -3.73 -12.65
C SER A 45 8.30 -4.52 -11.50
N ILE A 46 7.09 -4.16 -11.09
CA ILE A 46 6.41 -4.76 -9.95
C ILE A 46 4.90 -4.74 -10.12
N ASN A 47 4.27 -5.87 -9.78
CA ASN A 47 2.82 -5.94 -9.64
C ASN A 47 2.48 -5.79 -8.17
N MET A 48 1.42 -5.03 -7.89
CA MET A 48 1.00 -4.67 -6.54
C MET A 48 -0.51 -4.86 -6.42
N LEU A 49 -0.98 -5.12 -5.21
CA LEU A 49 -2.39 -4.96 -4.87
C LEU A 49 -2.59 -3.54 -4.36
N GLY A 50 -3.39 -2.74 -5.05
CA GLY A 50 -3.68 -1.34 -4.72
C GLY A 50 -5.06 -1.15 -4.13
N TYR A 51 -5.21 -0.11 -3.31
CA TYR A 51 -6.43 0.27 -2.60
C TYR A 51 -6.65 1.77 -2.76
N GLY A 52 -7.88 2.15 -3.15
CA GLY A 52 -8.27 3.54 -3.36
C GLY A 52 -7.48 4.20 -4.49
N TYR A 53 -8.09 4.40 -5.66
CA TYR A 53 -7.40 4.95 -6.81
C TYR A 53 -7.73 6.43 -7.00
N ILE A 54 -6.71 7.22 -7.33
CA ILE A 54 -6.83 8.64 -7.65
C ILE A 54 -6.43 8.91 -9.08
N ARG A 55 -6.93 10.01 -9.63
CA ARG A 55 -6.44 10.54 -10.89
C ARG A 55 -5.03 11.11 -10.68
N TYR A 56 -4.05 10.55 -11.38
CA TYR A 56 -2.63 10.88 -11.24
C TYR A 56 -2.02 11.30 -12.57
N LYS A 57 -1.17 12.33 -12.54
CA LYS A 57 -0.38 12.78 -13.70
C LYS A 57 1.04 12.25 -13.57
N PHE A 58 1.42 11.35 -14.46
CA PHE A 58 2.75 10.76 -14.52
C PHE A 58 3.79 11.74 -15.06
N ALA A 59 5.07 11.46 -14.79
CA ALA A 59 6.19 12.30 -15.22
C ALA A 59 6.28 12.47 -16.74
N ASN A 60 5.79 11.48 -17.50
CA ASN A 60 5.70 11.55 -18.97
C ASN A 60 4.52 12.42 -19.46
N GLY A 61 3.78 13.07 -18.57
CA GLY A 61 2.64 13.92 -18.89
C GLY A 61 1.30 13.18 -18.99
N ASN A 62 1.31 11.85 -19.09
CA ASN A 62 0.08 11.06 -19.18
C ASN A 62 -0.71 11.11 -17.88
N ILE A 63 -2.03 11.05 -18.02
CA ILE A 63 -2.96 10.94 -16.91
C ILE A 63 -3.43 9.49 -16.84
N GLY A 64 -3.44 8.93 -15.63
CA GLY A 64 -4.05 7.63 -15.38
C GLY A 64 -4.43 7.49 -13.92
N GLU A 65 -4.59 6.24 -13.48
CA GLU A 65 -4.95 5.93 -12.11
C GLU A 65 -3.71 5.53 -11.31
N TRP A 66 -3.67 5.95 -10.05
CA TRP A 66 -2.64 5.53 -9.11
C TRP A 66 -3.24 5.12 -7.77
N PRO A 67 -2.81 3.99 -7.18
CA PRO A 67 -3.30 3.57 -5.87
C PRO A 67 -2.75 4.48 -4.76
N VAL A 68 -3.59 4.87 -3.82
CA VAL A 68 -3.18 5.61 -2.61
C VAL A 68 -2.43 4.69 -1.66
N ILE A 69 -2.94 3.48 -1.45
CA ILE A 69 -2.26 2.45 -0.67
C ILE A 69 -1.97 1.28 -1.60
N SER A 70 -0.79 0.66 -1.48
CA SER A 70 -0.53 -0.59 -2.18
C SER A 70 0.43 -1.51 -1.44
N ILE A 71 0.29 -2.81 -1.67
CA ILE A 71 1.15 -3.83 -1.07
C ILE A 71 1.85 -4.64 -2.15
N ALA A 72 3.11 -5.00 -1.88
CA ALA A 72 3.91 -5.75 -2.82
C ALA A 72 4.86 -6.72 -2.13
N ALA A 73 4.98 -7.94 -2.67
CA ALA A 73 6.04 -8.86 -2.29
C ALA A 73 7.38 -8.39 -2.84
N GLN A 74 8.39 -8.34 -1.98
CA GLN A 74 9.78 -8.18 -2.36
C GLN A 74 10.55 -9.44 -2.01
N LYS A 75 11.75 -9.59 -2.58
CA LYS A 75 12.58 -10.78 -2.40
C LYS A 75 12.78 -11.16 -0.93
N ASN A 76 12.92 -10.17 -0.05
CA ASN A 76 13.28 -10.39 1.35
C ASN A 76 12.27 -9.81 2.37
N TYR A 77 11.24 -9.10 1.91
CA TYR A 77 10.32 -8.33 2.77
C TYR A 77 9.00 -8.04 2.04
N VAL A 78 8.03 -7.48 2.75
CA VAL A 78 6.81 -6.89 2.18
C VAL A 78 6.94 -5.36 2.20
N SER A 79 6.55 -4.71 1.11
CA SER A 79 6.40 -3.26 1.06
C SER A 79 4.92 -2.90 1.18
N LEU A 80 4.61 -1.97 2.09
CA LEU A 80 3.38 -1.20 2.11
C LEU A 80 3.71 0.22 1.60
N TYR A 81 3.15 0.60 0.46
CA TYR A 81 3.27 1.94 -0.10
C TYR A 81 2.05 2.78 0.25
N ILE A 82 2.29 4.03 0.63
CA ILE A 82 1.27 5.02 0.95
C ILE A 82 1.63 6.32 0.24
N CYS A 83 0.88 6.61 -0.81
CA CYS A 83 0.97 7.81 -1.63
C CYS A 83 0.00 8.88 -1.15
N ALA A 84 0.01 9.15 0.16
CA ALA A 84 -0.77 10.19 0.81
C ALA A 84 0.16 11.12 1.59
N ILE A 85 -0.18 12.40 1.62
CA ILE A 85 0.64 13.45 2.23
C ILE A 85 -0.16 14.22 3.27
N SER A 86 0.53 14.69 4.30
CA SER A 86 -0.03 15.46 5.39
C SER A 86 1.07 16.41 5.88
N ASP A 87 0.79 17.71 5.99
CA ASP A 87 1.76 18.75 6.32
C ASP A 87 3.05 18.71 5.48
N ASN A 88 2.92 18.66 4.14
CA ASN A 88 4.02 18.64 3.17
C ASN A 88 5.00 17.46 3.28
N GLN A 89 4.65 16.39 4.00
CA GLN A 89 5.43 15.15 4.08
C GLN A 89 4.53 13.93 3.85
N TYR A 90 5.11 12.80 3.49
CA TYR A 90 4.33 11.57 3.36
C TYR A 90 3.88 11.08 4.74
N ILE A 91 2.65 10.54 4.80
CA ILE A 91 2.07 10.06 6.06
C ILE A 91 3.00 9.04 6.75
N PRO A 92 3.61 8.03 6.09
CA PRO A 92 4.56 7.12 6.75
C PRO A 92 5.71 7.81 7.49
N GLU A 93 6.24 8.92 6.96
CA GLU A 93 7.36 9.64 7.57
C GLU A 93 7.00 10.18 8.96
N LYS A 94 5.75 10.63 9.15
CA LYS A 94 5.24 11.12 10.44
C LYS A 94 5.21 10.04 11.53
N TYR A 95 5.05 8.77 11.13
CA TYR A 95 4.89 7.65 12.05
C TYR A 95 6.15 6.77 12.13
N LYS A 96 7.27 7.20 11.51
CA LYS A 96 8.47 6.36 11.38
C LYS A 96 8.98 5.78 12.70
N ASP A 97 8.89 6.55 13.78
CA ASP A 97 9.39 6.18 15.11
C ASP A 97 8.30 5.51 15.98
N LEU A 98 7.08 5.39 15.46
CA LEU A 98 5.90 4.87 16.17
C LEU A 98 5.38 3.55 15.58
N ILE A 99 5.69 3.26 14.32
CA ILE A 99 5.05 2.16 13.56
C ILE A 99 5.67 0.78 13.80
N GLY A 100 6.65 0.68 14.70
CA GLY A 100 7.28 -0.57 15.13
C GLY A 100 8.72 -0.74 14.65
N ASN A 101 9.23 -1.97 14.72
CA ASN A 101 10.62 -2.32 14.36
C ASN A 101 10.75 -2.59 12.85
N VAL A 102 10.54 -1.56 12.04
CA VAL A 102 10.45 -1.66 10.58
C VAL A 102 11.25 -0.55 9.90
N SER A 103 11.52 -0.72 8.59
CA SER A 103 12.20 0.32 7.81
C SER A 103 11.16 1.20 7.13
N VAL A 104 11.17 2.49 7.45
CA VAL A 104 10.28 3.51 6.86
C VAL A 104 11.10 4.41 5.94
N GLY A 105 10.66 4.51 4.68
CA GLY A 105 11.13 5.52 3.73
C GLY A 105 10.08 6.63 3.58
N LYS A 106 10.16 7.42 2.51
CA LYS A 106 9.20 8.50 2.24
C LYS A 106 7.75 7.99 2.18
N SER A 107 7.42 7.27 1.12
CA SER A 107 6.07 6.74 0.88
C SER A 107 5.95 5.23 1.14
N CYS A 108 6.86 4.63 1.90
CA CYS A 108 6.87 3.17 2.06
C CYS A 108 7.30 2.70 3.45
N ILE A 109 6.67 1.62 3.89
CA ILE A 109 6.97 0.87 5.11
C ILE A 109 7.38 -0.55 4.69
N ARG A 110 8.54 -1.03 5.17
CA ARG A 110 9.14 -2.31 4.77
C ARG A 110 9.38 -3.17 5.99
N PHE A 111 8.86 -4.39 5.97
CA PHE A 111 8.87 -5.29 7.12
C PHE A 111 8.88 -6.76 6.69
N LYS A 112 9.32 -7.65 7.58
CA LYS A 112 9.44 -9.09 7.26
C LYS A 112 8.31 -9.90 7.88
N LYS A 113 7.85 -9.50 9.07
CA LYS A 113 6.75 -10.12 9.80
C LYS A 113 5.72 -9.06 10.12
N PHE A 114 4.44 -9.43 10.10
CA PHE A 114 3.38 -8.51 10.48
C PHE A 114 3.49 -8.10 11.96
N ASP A 115 4.09 -8.97 12.78
CA ASP A 115 4.44 -8.71 14.17
C ASP A 115 5.45 -7.59 14.40
N ASP A 116 6.24 -7.24 13.39
CA ASP A 116 7.20 -6.14 13.49
C ASP A 116 6.49 -4.77 13.54
N LEU A 117 5.22 -4.70 13.10
CA LEU A 117 4.41 -3.48 13.06
C LEU A 117 3.61 -3.27 14.36
N ASP A 118 3.49 -2.02 14.79
CA ASP A 118 2.47 -1.60 15.76
C ASP A 118 1.12 -1.46 15.04
N LYS A 119 0.12 -2.27 15.41
CA LYS A 119 -1.16 -2.36 14.70
C LYS A 119 -2.02 -1.13 14.96
N ASN A 120 -1.92 -0.53 16.15
CA ASN A 120 -2.66 0.68 16.46
C ASN A 120 -2.14 1.83 15.60
N LYS A 121 -0.81 1.98 15.52
CA LYS A 121 -0.18 3.03 14.71
C LYS A 121 -0.30 2.80 13.21
N LEU A 122 -0.26 1.55 12.76
CA LEU A 122 -0.59 1.21 11.38
C LEU A 122 -2.05 1.59 11.05
N GLY A 123 -2.99 1.33 11.95
CA GLY A 123 -4.38 1.74 11.80
C GLY A 123 -4.54 3.25 11.68
N ASP A 124 -3.84 4.03 12.51
CA ASP A 124 -3.83 5.50 12.44
C ASP A 124 -3.33 5.99 11.06
N VAL A 125 -2.22 5.42 10.57
CA VAL A 125 -1.65 5.72 9.25
C VAL A 125 -2.65 5.45 8.12
N LEU A 126 -3.32 4.29 8.15
CA LEU A 126 -4.26 3.90 7.11
C LEU A 126 -5.52 4.78 7.11
N LYS A 127 -6.05 5.13 8.29
CA LYS A 127 -7.20 6.04 8.42
C LYS A 127 -6.86 7.46 7.96
N GLU A 128 -5.68 7.97 8.30
CA GLU A 128 -5.23 9.27 7.82
C GLU A 128 -5.06 9.26 6.29
N SER A 129 -4.54 8.16 5.74
CA SER A 129 -4.40 7.96 4.29
C SER A 129 -5.76 7.90 3.58
N GLU A 130 -6.75 7.22 4.18
CA GLU A 130 -8.13 7.20 3.67
C GLU A 130 -8.74 8.60 3.69
N LYS A 131 -8.59 9.34 4.79
CA LYS A 131 -9.08 10.72 4.90
C LYS A 131 -8.49 11.61 3.82
N TRP A 132 -7.18 11.50 3.58
CA TRP A 132 -6.52 12.21 2.48
C TRP A 132 -7.06 11.78 1.11
N TYR A 133 -7.28 10.47 0.90
CA TYR A 133 -7.87 9.94 -0.33
C TYR A 133 -9.25 10.54 -0.60
N GLN A 134 -10.09 10.76 0.42
CA GLN A 134 -11.43 11.32 0.22
C GLN A 134 -11.41 12.75 -0.32
N SER A 135 -10.34 13.52 -0.12
CA SER A 135 -10.20 14.85 -0.71
C SER A 135 -9.60 14.85 -2.13
N GLN A 136 -9.24 13.70 -2.69
CA GLN A 136 -8.58 13.61 -4.00
C GLN A 136 -9.58 13.41 -5.15
N PRO A 137 -9.26 13.90 -6.36
CA PRO A 137 -10.04 13.59 -7.56
C PRO A 137 -10.00 12.09 -7.85
N LYS A 138 -11.19 11.50 -7.98
CA LYS A 138 -11.35 10.09 -8.34
C LYS A 138 -11.11 9.90 -9.85
N PRO A 139 -10.72 8.70 -10.29
CA PRO A 139 -10.78 8.32 -11.70
C PRO A 139 -12.17 8.55 -12.27
N VAL A 140 -12.23 8.84 -13.57
CA VAL A 140 -13.48 9.00 -14.32
C VAL A 140 -13.95 7.64 -14.83
#